data_AF-A0A7J4VFD0-F1
#
_entry.id   AF-A0A7J4VFD0-F1
#
_cell.length_a   1.000
_cell.length_b   1.000
_cell.length_c   1.000
_cell.angle_alpha   90.00
_cell.angle_beta   90.00
_cell.angle_gamma   90.00
#
_symmetry.space_group_name_H-M   'P 1'
#
loop_
_entity.id
_entity.type
_entity.pdbx_description
1 polymer ?
#
loop_
_entity_poly.entity_id
_entity_poly.type
_entity_poly.pdbx_seq_one_letter_code
_entity_poly.pdbx_strand_id
1 'polypeptide(L)'
;MLGPVEESTFHKVTHSGDTWIDTPENRFIKYALQSFLLLVDTIKQKTKDYDLKTEASQLLNKIENHLSHSLFKGVSNIQTIPYNNPVLQRRDGYREVFRTWLMMSLAAKLTWSAAEEDVYGAGKRDVANLYEYWVFFKLLSIVTDLFQLKAPDISSLIELTENEISIRLKQGKYIPLQGVFNSPIRKLNVQFSYNKSFSKNSKYPEGGSWSETFRPDYTLSVWPFGIKEEEAEQQELIVHIHFDAKYRIENLSSIFSTDEATEEEVIGNKTSPKRIDIIKMHAYRDAIRRTAGAYIIYPGDRPIQKKGFHELIPGLGAFTLNPTPNDNGVDTVKRFIVDVLHHFQNRATQRERYSYQTFAIHREPPVDYIHAPMPEAIGANRGLLPDDTIVLVGYYKDEEHLKWIMDKHLYNVRVGSERGAIGLDLNLISASYLILHTKGSIRSNRMLKIRPNQLQIMTGAELKILNYPRPWSKNYILFSLEKTIEKEFENLSWDLTKLEGFNNRELREAPLYVTLTHLMKVVVKE
;
A
#
# COMPACT_ATOMS: atom_id res chain seq x y z
N MET A 1 15.19 -69.34 -18.87
CA MET A 1 15.69 -68.07 -18.30
C MET A 1 14.72 -67.59 -17.25
N LEU A 2 14.95 -67.94 -15.99
CA LEU A 2 14.39 -67.31 -14.79
C LEU A 2 15.40 -67.63 -13.68
N GLY A 3 16.15 -66.63 -13.23
CA GLY A 3 17.14 -66.75 -12.15
C GLY A 3 16.49 -66.59 -10.76
N PRO A 4 17.15 -67.06 -9.69
CA PRO A 4 16.56 -67.13 -8.36
C PRO A 4 16.60 -65.80 -7.61
N VAL A 5 15.67 -65.67 -6.67
CA VAL A 5 15.46 -64.53 -5.76
C VAL A 5 16.54 -64.53 -4.69
N GLU A 6 17.32 -63.44 -4.60
CA GLU A 6 18.27 -63.21 -3.51
C GLU A 6 17.58 -62.66 -2.26
N GLU A 7 17.99 -63.18 -1.11
CA GLU A 7 17.51 -62.88 0.23
C GLU A 7 17.79 -61.43 0.65
N SER A 8 16.79 -60.82 1.31
CA SER A 8 16.86 -59.47 1.85
C SER A 8 17.80 -59.39 3.06
N THR A 9 18.91 -58.69 2.89
CA THR A 9 19.73 -58.20 4.01
C THR A 9 18.99 -57.09 4.75
N PHE A 10 18.27 -57.45 5.82
CA PHE A 10 17.80 -56.47 6.80
C PHE A 10 19.01 -55.86 7.53
N HIS A 11 19.41 -54.66 7.13
CA HIS A 11 20.27 -53.82 7.96
C HIS A 11 19.51 -53.48 9.24
N LYS A 12 19.93 -54.13 10.33
CA LYS A 12 19.51 -53.84 11.69
C LYS A 12 20.09 -52.47 12.07
N VAL A 13 19.34 -51.40 11.78
CA VAL A 13 19.66 -50.07 12.29
C VAL A 13 19.46 -50.10 13.81
N THR A 14 20.55 -50.14 14.55
CA THR A 14 20.57 -49.97 16.00
C THR A 14 20.27 -48.51 16.33
N HIS A 15 18.99 -48.18 16.47
CA HIS A 15 18.60 -46.90 17.07
C HIS A 15 18.97 -46.91 18.56
N SER A 16 19.97 -46.11 18.93
CA SER A 16 20.20 -45.70 20.32
C SER A 16 18.92 -45.06 20.88
N GLY A 17 18.49 -45.50 22.07
CA GLY A 17 17.23 -45.11 22.70
C GLY A 17 17.06 -43.62 23.03
N ASP A 18 18.06 -42.77 22.80
CA ASP A 18 18.02 -41.34 23.15
C ASP A 18 17.41 -40.45 22.05
N THR A 19 17.53 -40.84 20.77
CA THR A 19 17.08 -40.02 19.63
C THR A 19 15.56 -39.99 19.42
N TRP A 20 14.79 -40.94 19.97
CA TRP A 20 13.33 -40.96 19.83
C TRP A 20 12.61 -40.11 20.90
N ILE A 21 13.29 -39.82 22.01
CA ILE A 21 12.73 -39.06 23.14
C ILE A 21 13.03 -37.57 22.97
N ASP A 22 14.25 -37.21 22.51
CA ASP A 22 14.69 -35.82 22.41
C ASP A 22 14.22 -35.11 21.14
N THR A 23 12.90 -34.99 20.97
CA THR A 23 12.29 -34.31 19.82
C THR A 23 12.03 -32.83 20.10
N PRO A 24 11.98 -31.95 19.08
CA PRO A 24 11.65 -30.53 19.26
C PRO A 24 10.34 -30.29 20.04
N GLU A 25 9.34 -31.15 19.83
CA GLU A 25 8.06 -31.12 20.56
C GLU A 25 8.24 -31.41 22.05
N ASN A 26 8.99 -32.45 22.40
CA ASN A 26 9.25 -32.80 23.80
C ASN A 26 10.10 -31.74 24.50
N ARG A 27 11.07 -31.15 23.79
CA ARG A 27 11.83 -29.98 24.26
C ARG A 27 10.88 -28.80 24.55
N PHE A 28 9.86 -28.58 23.73
CA PHE A 28 8.84 -27.56 23.99
C PHE A 28 7.99 -27.88 25.21
N ILE A 29 7.53 -29.13 25.37
CA ILE A 29 6.74 -29.52 26.55
C ILE A 29 7.54 -29.28 27.83
N LYS A 30 8.83 -29.68 27.85
CA LYS A 30 9.73 -29.41 28.98
C LYS A 30 9.82 -27.91 29.29
N TYR A 31 10.02 -27.09 28.27
CA TYR A 31 10.08 -25.64 28.41
C TYR A 31 8.76 -25.00 28.87
N ALA A 32 7.61 -25.46 28.36
CA ALA A 32 6.30 -24.97 28.77
C ALA A 32 6.04 -25.26 30.25
N LEU A 33 6.37 -26.48 30.71
CA LEU A 33 6.28 -26.87 32.12
C LEU A 33 7.21 -26.03 33.00
N GLN A 34 8.45 -25.76 32.58
CA GLN A 34 9.37 -24.85 33.29
C GLN A 34 8.82 -23.41 33.35
N SER A 35 8.15 -22.95 32.29
CA SER A 35 7.50 -21.64 32.26
C SER A 35 6.32 -21.57 33.24
N PHE A 36 5.48 -22.61 33.30
CA PHE A 36 4.40 -22.73 34.29
C PHE A 36 4.96 -22.73 35.72
N LEU A 37 6.03 -23.49 35.96
CA LEU A 37 6.71 -23.54 37.26
C LEU A 37 7.13 -22.13 37.71
N LEU A 38 7.83 -21.38 36.86
CA LEU A 38 8.30 -20.03 37.18
C LEU A 38 7.15 -19.07 37.51
N LEU A 39 6.07 -19.12 36.73
CA LEU A 39 4.91 -18.27 36.97
C LEU A 39 4.25 -18.60 38.31
N VAL A 40 4.00 -19.89 38.57
CA VAL A 40 3.29 -20.34 39.77
C VAL A 40 4.12 -20.07 41.01
N ASP A 41 5.45 -20.23 40.93
CA ASP A 41 6.36 -19.82 42.00
C ASP A 41 6.30 -18.30 42.25
N THR A 42 6.30 -17.50 41.18
CA THR A 42 6.13 -16.04 41.29
C THR A 42 4.80 -15.67 41.95
N ILE A 43 3.71 -16.35 41.61
CA ILE A 43 2.38 -16.15 42.23
C ILE A 43 2.44 -16.52 43.71
N LYS A 44 2.99 -17.70 44.05
CA LYS A 44 3.13 -18.17 45.44
C LYS A 44 3.93 -17.20 46.31
N GLN A 45 4.98 -16.58 45.75
CA GLN A 45 5.80 -15.61 46.47
C GLN A 45 5.11 -14.26 46.67
N LYS A 46 4.30 -13.83 45.70
CA LYS A 46 3.65 -12.50 45.72
C LYS A 46 2.25 -12.48 46.35
N THR A 47 1.56 -13.62 46.38
CA THR A 47 0.21 -13.69 46.93
C THR A 47 0.21 -13.61 48.45
N LYS A 48 -0.76 -12.86 48.99
CA LYS A 48 -1.05 -12.80 50.43
C LYS A 48 -2.19 -13.75 50.84
N ASP A 49 -2.89 -14.31 49.85
CA ASP A 49 -4.00 -15.22 50.03
C ASP A 49 -3.47 -16.63 50.34
N TYR A 50 -3.96 -17.21 51.45
CA TYR A 50 -3.51 -18.50 51.96
C TYR A 50 -3.98 -19.67 51.09
N ASP A 51 -5.18 -19.61 50.54
CA ASP A 51 -5.76 -20.69 49.75
C ASP A 51 -5.06 -20.76 48.39
N LEU A 52 -4.86 -19.62 47.74
CA LEU A 52 -4.08 -19.51 46.50
C LEU A 52 -2.63 -19.96 46.70
N LYS A 53 -2.02 -19.67 47.86
CA LYS A 53 -0.65 -20.11 48.17
C LYS A 53 -0.57 -21.62 48.34
N THR A 54 -1.60 -22.23 48.91
CA THR A 54 -1.71 -23.68 49.11
C THR A 54 -1.91 -24.39 47.77
N GLU A 55 -2.82 -23.89 46.94
CA GLU A 55 -3.07 -24.40 45.58
C GLU A 55 -1.83 -24.26 44.69
N ALA A 56 -1.18 -23.10 44.69
CA ALA A 56 0.07 -22.88 43.96
C ALA A 56 1.18 -23.86 44.40
N SER A 57 1.25 -24.19 45.70
CA SER A 57 2.21 -25.18 46.20
C SER A 57 1.90 -26.60 45.72
N GLN A 58 0.63 -26.98 45.67
CA GLN A 58 0.22 -28.27 45.13
C GLN A 58 0.50 -28.37 43.62
N LEU A 59 0.26 -27.29 42.88
CA LEU A 59 0.51 -27.23 41.45
C LEU A 59 2.01 -27.27 41.14
N LEU A 60 2.85 -26.56 41.91
CA LEU A 60 4.31 -26.64 41.81
C LEU A 60 4.80 -28.07 42.00
N ASN A 61 4.38 -28.75 43.08
CA ASN A 61 4.77 -30.13 43.33
C ASN A 61 4.36 -31.06 42.18
N LYS A 62 3.16 -30.88 41.59
CA LYS A 62 2.73 -31.66 40.42
C LYS A 62 3.63 -31.42 39.21
N ILE A 63 3.94 -30.15 38.90
CA ILE A 63 4.79 -29.79 37.75
C ILE A 63 6.22 -30.32 37.95
N GLU A 64 6.79 -30.19 39.15
CA GLU A 64 8.10 -30.72 39.51
C GLU A 64 8.14 -32.25 39.40
N ASN A 65 7.12 -32.94 39.89
CA ASN A 65 7.00 -34.39 39.76
C ASN A 65 6.98 -34.80 38.28
N HIS A 66 6.23 -34.10 37.42
CA HIS A 66 6.24 -34.35 35.98
C HIS A 66 7.62 -34.09 35.35
N LEU A 67 8.29 -32.98 35.68
CA LEU A 67 9.63 -32.65 35.19
C LEU A 67 10.71 -33.63 35.68
N SER A 68 10.51 -34.28 36.83
CA SER A 68 11.43 -35.26 37.41
C SER A 68 11.37 -36.64 36.75
N HIS A 69 10.33 -36.90 35.95
CA HIS A 69 10.11 -38.18 35.27
C HIS A 69 11.29 -38.51 34.33
N SER A 70 11.63 -39.81 34.22
CA SER A 70 12.78 -40.29 33.42
C SER A 70 12.76 -39.81 31.96
N LEU A 71 11.56 -39.64 31.40
CA LEU A 71 11.34 -39.08 30.06
C LEU A 71 12.02 -37.71 29.87
N PHE A 72 11.93 -36.78 30.83
CA PHE A 72 12.49 -35.43 30.68
C PHE A 72 13.99 -35.32 31.01
N LYS A 73 14.58 -36.39 31.56
CA LYS A 73 16.04 -36.49 31.77
C LYS A 73 16.79 -36.67 30.46
N GLY A 74 16.17 -37.33 29.47
CA GLY A 74 16.69 -37.50 28.12
C GLY A 74 16.33 -36.37 27.14
N VAL A 75 15.55 -35.38 27.55
CA VAL A 75 15.12 -34.25 26.70
C VAL A 75 16.02 -33.04 26.93
N SER A 76 16.62 -32.52 25.87
CA SER A 76 17.50 -31.35 25.90
C SER A 76 16.72 -30.05 26.20
N ASN A 77 17.42 -28.99 26.60
CA ASN A 77 16.78 -27.68 26.72
C ASN A 77 16.42 -27.13 25.33
N ILE A 78 15.34 -26.35 25.28
CA ILE A 78 14.91 -25.74 24.03
C ILE A 78 15.88 -24.63 23.61
N GLN A 79 16.32 -24.66 22.36
CA GLN A 79 17.10 -23.57 21.76
C GLN A 79 16.19 -22.61 21.00
N THR A 80 15.19 -23.14 20.31
CA THR A 80 14.16 -22.40 19.57
C THR A 80 12.82 -23.11 19.73
N ILE A 81 11.72 -22.36 19.89
CA ILE A 81 10.39 -22.95 20.04
C ILE A 81 9.85 -23.37 18.67
N PRO A 82 9.55 -24.66 18.43
CA PRO A 82 9.17 -25.15 17.11
C PRO A 82 7.68 -24.95 16.83
N TYR A 83 7.23 -23.69 16.77
CA TYR A 83 5.82 -23.32 16.53
C TYR A 83 5.22 -23.93 15.27
N ASN A 84 6.07 -24.21 14.28
CA ASN A 84 5.70 -24.77 12.98
C ASN A 84 5.57 -26.29 12.97
N ASN A 85 5.72 -26.93 14.14
CA ASN A 85 5.65 -28.38 14.23
C ASN A 85 4.20 -28.88 14.12
N PRO A 86 3.85 -29.69 13.11
CA PRO A 86 2.49 -30.22 12.93
C PRO A 86 1.99 -31.02 14.13
N VAL A 87 2.90 -31.66 14.88
CA VAL A 87 2.59 -32.44 16.07
C VAL A 87 2.13 -31.53 17.21
N LEU A 88 2.84 -30.43 17.48
CA LEU A 88 2.40 -29.42 18.46
C LEU A 88 1.05 -28.80 18.12
N GLN A 89 0.72 -28.72 16.82
CA GLN A 89 -0.51 -28.05 16.37
C GLN A 89 -1.72 -28.99 16.20
N ARG A 90 -1.49 -30.28 15.95
CA ARG A 90 -2.56 -31.22 15.54
C ARG A 90 -2.72 -32.41 16.47
N ARG A 91 -1.66 -32.82 17.17
CA ARG A 91 -1.70 -33.98 18.05
C ARG A 91 -2.29 -33.58 19.40
N ASP A 92 -3.30 -34.33 19.84
CA ASP A 92 -3.93 -34.14 21.13
C ASP A 92 -2.92 -34.31 22.28
N GLY A 93 -3.14 -33.61 23.39
CA GLY A 93 -2.15 -33.43 24.45
C GLY A 93 -1.10 -32.34 24.14
N TYR A 94 -0.31 -32.47 23.07
CA TYR A 94 0.69 -31.45 22.71
C TYR A 94 0.04 -30.10 22.38
N ARG A 95 -1.07 -30.15 21.63
CA ARG A 95 -1.88 -28.97 21.27
C ARG A 95 -2.43 -28.25 22.50
N GLU A 96 -2.83 -28.98 23.53
CA GLU A 96 -3.38 -28.43 24.77
C GLU A 96 -2.30 -27.70 25.56
N VAL A 97 -1.15 -28.34 25.77
CA VAL A 97 -0.01 -27.72 26.49
C VAL A 97 0.46 -26.46 25.76
N PHE A 98 0.58 -26.53 24.44
CA PHE A 98 0.97 -25.40 23.62
C PHE A 98 -0.02 -24.23 23.72
N ARG A 99 -1.31 -24.52 23.65
CA ARG A 99 -2.39 -23.55 23.81
C ARG A 99 -2.37 -22.91 25.22
N THR A 100 -2.25 -23.71 26.27
CA THR A 100 -2.19 -23.23 27.66
C THR A 100 -0.99 -22.33 27.91
N TRP A 101 0.15 -22.66 27.30
CA TRP A 101 1.34 -21.82 27.40
C TRP A 101 1.16 -20.46 26.70
N LEU A 102 0.54 -20.43 25.50
CA LEU A 102 0.18 -19.17 24.83
C LEU A 102 -0.79 -18.35 25.67
N MET A 103 -1.84 -18.98 26.22
CA MET A 103 -2.81 -18.33 27.11
C MET A 103 -2.13 -17.71 28.32
N MET A 104 -1.20 -18.41 28.95
CA MET A 104 -0.43 -17.89 30.07
C MET A 104 0.40 -16.66 29.68
N SER A 105 1.06 -16.69 28.52
CA SER A 105 1.84 -15.54 28.03
C SER A 105 0.97 -14.30 27.72
N LEU A 106 -0.29 -14.52 27.35
CA LEU A 106 -1.31 -13.48 27.14
C LEU A 106 -1.87 -12.98 28.47
N ALA A 107 -2.21 -13.89 29.38
CA ALA A 107 -2.76 -13.60 30.71
C ALA A 107 -1.77 -12.82 31.59
N ALA A 108 -0.46 -13.05 31.46
CA ALA A 108 0.54 -12.23 32.15
C ALA A 108 0.51 -10.75 31.72
N LYS A 109 -0.06 -10.44 30.54
CA LYS A 109 -0.22 -9.08 30.01
C LYS A 109 -1.63 -8.52 30.15
N LEU A 110 -2.60 -9.38 30.46
CA LEU A 110 -4.02 -9.07 30.54
C LEU A 110 -4.50 -9.45 31.93
N THR A 111 -4.94 -8.48 32.73
CA THR A 111 -5.66 -8.77 33.98
C THR A 111 -6.95 -9.50 33.63
N TRP A 112 -6.93 -10.84 33.66
CA TRP A 112 -8.10 -11.65 33.38
C TRP A 112 -8.38 -12.62 34.52
N SER A 113 -9.49 -12.38 35.22
CA SER A 113 -10.32 -13.47 35.72
C SER A 113 -11.30 -13.77 34.59
N ALA A 114 -10.98 -14.80 33.80
CA ALA A 114 -11.91 -15.76 33.23
C ALA A 114 -11.28 -16.67 32.24
N ALA A 115 -11.74 -17.91 32.21
CA ALA A 115 -11.94 -18.60 30.97
C ALA A 115 -12.58 -19.89 31.47
N GLU A 116 -13.88 -20.12 31.26
CA GLU A 116 -14.41 -21.49 31.38
C GLU A 116 -15.35 -21.93 30.24
N GLU A 117 -16.02 -21.04 29.50
CA GLU A 117 -17.05 -21.55 28.55
C GLU A 117 -16.79 -21.24 27.06
N ASP A 118 -16.43 -20.02 26.67
CA ASP A 118 -16.49 -19.65 25.25
C ASP A 118 -15.18 -19.83 24.45
N VAL A 119 -14.09 -20.21 25.14
CA VAL A 119 -12.78 -20.44 24.53
C VAL A 119 -12.44 -21.94 24.50
N TYR A 120 -13.12 -22.82 25.26
CA TYR A 120 -12.70 -24.21 25.54
C TYR A 120 -13.07 -25.26 24.49
N GLY A 121 -13.58 -24.86 23.33
CA GLY A 121 -13.89 -25.77 22.24
C GLY A 121 -12.66 -26.28 21.50
N ALA A 122 -12.00 -27.34 21.98
CA ALA A 122 -10.79 -27.96 21.43
C ALA A 122 -10.71 -28.01 19.87
N GLY A 123 -10.14 -26.98 19.24
CA GLY A 123 -10.06 -26.87 17.77
C GLY A 123 -8.85 -26.08 17.25
N LYS A 124 -8.56 -26.16 15.94
CA LYS A 124 -7.51 -25.38 15.26
C LYS A 124 -7.84 -23.87 15.17
N ARG A 125 -9.12 -23.50 15.30
CA ARG A 125 -9.62 -22.13 15.16
C ARG A 125 -9.25 -21.26 16.38
N ASP A 126 -9.28 -21.84 17.58
CA ASP A 126 -8.96 -21.12 18.83
C ASP A 126 -7.50 -20.68 18.89
N VAL A 127 -6.56 -21.52 18.46
CA VAL A 127 -5.13 -21.20 18.47
C VAL A 127 -4.80 -20.06 17.52
N ALA A 128 -5.47 -20.00 16.36
CA ALA A 128 -5.31 -18.90 15.41
C ALA A 128 -5.81 -17.57 16.00
N ASN A 129 -6.95 -17.58 16.68
CA ASN A 129 -7.48 -16.39 17.35
C ASN A 129 -6.57 -15.92 18.50
N LEU A 130 -6.03 -16.85 19.30
CA LEU A 130 -5.07 -16.53 20.37
C LEU A 130 -3.79 -15.88 19.80
N TYR A 131 -3.30 -16.38 18.66
CA TYR A 131 -2.15 -15.79 17.99
C TYR A 131 -2.47 -14.39 17.45
N GLU A 132 -3.64 -14.17 16.84
CA GLU A 132 -4.11 -12.84 16.42
C GLU A 132 -4.15 -11.86 17.62
N TYR A 133 -4.67 -12.29 18.77
CA TYR A 133 -4.68 -11.44 19.97
C TYR A 133 -3.26 -11.15 20.46
N TRP A 134 -2.37 -12.15 20.44
CA TRP A 134 -0.99 -11.95 20.83
C TRP A 134 -0.26 -10.95 19.91
N VAL A 135 -0.45 -11.07 18.60
CA VAL A 135 0.08 -10.12 17.61
C VAL A 135 -0.50 -8.72 17.83
N PHE A 136 -1.80 -8.60 18.12
CA PHE A 136 -2.44 -7.32 18.44
C PHE A 136 -1.71 -6.59 19.57
N PHE A 137 -1.46 -7.25 20.71
CA PHE A 137 -0.79 -6.61 21.84
C PHE A 137 0.67 -6.28 21.55
N LYS A 138 1.35 -7.08 20.72
CA LYS A 138 2.72 -6.78 20.27
C LYS A 138 2.74 -5.54 19.38
N LEU A 139 1.88 -5.48 18.36
CA LEU A 139 1.75 -4.29 17.51
C LEU A 139 1.34 -3.07 18.32
N LEU A 140 0.39 -3.22 19.24
CA LEU A 140 -0.03 -2.17 20.16
C LEU A 140 1.16 -1.61 20.94
N SER A 141 1.97 -2.47 21.56
CA SER A 141 3.17 -2.01 22.28
C SER A 141 4.15 -1.26 21.37
N ILE A 142 4.41 -1.75 20.15
CA ILE A 142 5.27 -1.07 19.17
C ILE A 142 4.72 0.32 18.83
N VAL A 143 3.43 0.42 18.53
CA VAL A 143 2.75 1.66 18.14
C VAL A 143 2.74 2.64 19.32
N THR A 144 2.36 2.20 20.53
CA THR A 144 2.37 3.05 21.72
C THR A 144 3.77 3.60 22.02
N ASP A 145 4.80 2.75 21.92
CA ASP A 145 6.20 3.16 22.12
C ASP A 145 6.66 4.17 21.06
N LEU A 146 6.34 3.93 19.78
CA LEU A 146 6.79 4.78 18.67
C LEU A 146 6.10 6.14 18.64
N PHE A 147 4.82 6.20 19.00
CA PHE A 147 4.01 7.42 18.87
C PHE A 147 3.76 8.13 20.20
N GLN A 148 4.37 7.67 21.30
CA GLN A 148 4.15 8.18 22.66
C GLN A 148 2.65 8.29 22.97
N LEU A 149 1.86 7.33 22.50
CA LEU A 149 0.43 7.32 22.76
C LEU A 149 0.22 7.18 24.26
N LYS A 150 -0.78 7.89 24.81
CA LYS A 150 -1.29 7.49 26.12
C LYS A 150 -1.79 6.06 25.95
N ALA A 151 -1.18 5.12 26.69
CA ALA A 151 -1.61 3.74 26.67
C ALA A 151 -3.13 3.73 26.89
N PRO A 152 -3.93 3.20 25.94
CA PRO A 152 -5.36 3.13 26.14
C PRO A 152 -5.63 2.33 27.41
N ASP A 153 -6.68 2.68 28.14
CA ASP A 153 -7.13 1.85 29.22
C ASP A 153 -7.53 0.49 28.63
N ILE A 154 -6.72 -0.54 28.89
CA ILE A 154 -6.89 -1.89 28.33
C ILE A 154 -8.28 -2.43 28.69
N SER A 155 -8.87 -1.97 29.80
CA SER A 155 -10.22 -2.32 30.22
C SER A 155 -11.30 -1.86 29.22
N SER A 156 -11.10 -0.76 28.48
CA SER A 156 -12.04 -0.26 27.46
C SER A 156 -12.06 -1.11 26.18
N LEU A 157 -10.96 -1.84 25.94
CA LEU A 157 -10.74 -2.73 24.79
C LEU A 157 -11.40 -4.10 24.98
N ILE A 158 -11.88 -4.36 26.19
CA ILE A 158 -12.41 -5.64 26.67
C ILE A 158 -13.93 -5.48 26.85
N GLU A 159 -14.71 -6.44 26.37
CA GLU A 159 -16.14 -6.56 26.73
C GLU A 159 -16.30 -7.65 27.79
N LEU A 160 -16.94 -7.33 28.91
CA LEU A 160 -17.36 -8.28 29.94
C LEU A 160 -18.77 -8.78 29.58
N THR A 161 -18.96 -10.10 29.49
CA THR A 161 -20.29 -10.72 29.29
C THR A 161 -21.09 -10.82 30.58
N GLU A 162 -22.42 -10.95 30.47
CA GLU A 162 -23.39 -10.98 31.59
C GLU A 162 -23.18 -12.15 32.56
N ASN A 163 -22.66 -13.27 32.08
CA ASN A 163 -21.98 -14.23 32.95
C ASN A 163 -20.59 -13.66 33.15
N GLU A 164 -20.35 -13.16 34.36
CA GLU A 164 -19.09 -12.61 34.80
C GLU A 164 -17.97 -13.43 34.21
N ILE A 165 -16.89 -12.75 33.82
CA ILE A 165 -15.63 -13.41 33.54
C ILE A 165 -15.71 -14.02 32.08
N SER A 166 -15.64 -13.14 31.06
CA SER A 166 -14.98 -13.43 29.76
C SER A 166 -14.35 -12.15 29.14
N ILE A 167 -13.11 -12.21 28.63
CA ILE A 167 -12.41 -11.18 27.83
C ILE A 167 -12.63 -11.63 26.40
N ARG A 168 -13.46 -10.88 25.69
CA ARG A 168 -13.38 -10.80 24.25
C ARG A 168 -12.81 -9.41 23.94
N LEU A 169 -11.69 -9.38 23.20
CA LEU A 169 -11.43 -8.19 22.38
C LEU A 169 -12.67 -8.02 21.53
N LYS A 170 -13.32 -6.85 21.58
CA LYS A 170 -14.62 -6.60 20.95
C LYS A 170 -14.57 -6.95 19.46
N GLN A 171 -14.83 -8.21 19.11
CA GLN A 171 -14.69 -8.72 17.76
C GLN A 171 -15.84 -8.14 16.94
N GLY A 172 -15.56 -7.10 16.16
CA GLY A 172 -16.61 -6.36 15.44
C GLY A 172 -16.67 -4.89 15.75
N LYS A 173 -16.08 -4.43 16.88
CA LYS A 173 -16.02 -3.00 17.19
C LYS A 173 -14.64 -2.47 16.81
N TYR A 174 -14.68 -1.44 15.98
CA TYR A 174 -13.55 -0.64 15.58
C TYR A 174 -12.87 -0.03 16.82
N ILE A 175 -11.58 -0.32 17.01
CA ILE A 175 -10.78 0.26 18.10
C ILE A 175 -9.72 1.17 17.47
N PRO A 176 -9.98 2.49 17.35
CA PRO A 176 -8.98 3.43 16.90
C PRO A 176 -8.10 3.88 18.07
N LEU A 177 -6.79 3.76 17.89
CA LEU A 177 -5.80 4.38 18.76
C LEU A 177 -5.08 5.45 17.97
N GLN A 178 -5.42 6.70 18.28
CA GLN A 178 -4.87 7.86 17.61
C GLN A 178 -3.72 8.46 18.41
N GLY A 179 -2.73 8.95 17.70
CA GLY A 179 -1.84 9.99 18.21
C GLY A 179 -1.00 10.60 17.13
N VAL A 180 0.09 11.23 17.53
CA VAL A 180 0.85 12.12 16.66
C VAL A 180 2.30 11.69 16.67
N PHE A 181 2.79 11.31 15.50
CA PHE A 181 4.22 11.14 15.29
C PHE A 181 4.86 12.52 15.10
N ASN A 182 5.65 12.93 16.10
CA ASN A 182 6.34 14.21 16.10
C ASN A 182 7.80 14.02 15.66
N SER A 183 8.16 14.60 14.53
CA SER A 183 9.53 14.65 14.01
C SER A 183 9.92 16.09 13.71
N PRO A 184 11.22 16.45 13.77
CA PRO A 184 11.69 17.79 13.42
C PRO A 184 11.25 18.28 12.04
N ILE A 185 11.01 17.36 11.09
CA ILE A 185 10.73 17.69 9.68
C ILE A 185 9.22 17.83 9.41
N ARG A 186 8.40 16.92 9.97
CA ARG A 186 6.96 16.86 9.70
C ARG A 186 6.24 16.16 10.85
N LYS A 187 5.06 16.68 11.22
CA LYS A 187 4.13 16.03 12.14
C LYS A 187 3.10 15.21 11.35
N LEU A 188 2.85 13.99 11.81
CA LEU A 188 1.88 13.09 11.19
C LEU A 188 0.88 12.61 12.23
N ASN A 189 -0.40 12.59 11.88
CA ASN A 189 -1.41 11.85 12.60
C ASN A 189 -1.25 10.36 12.27
N VAL A 190 -1.37 9.53 13.30
CA VAL A 190 -1.29 8.08 13.18
C VAL A 190 -2.46 7.45 13.91
N GLN A 191 -3.10 6.50 13.26
CA GLN A 191 -4.19 5.72 13.82
C GLN A 191 -3.92 4.24 13.63
N PHE A 192 -3.80 3.51 14.73
CA PHE A 192 -3.80 2.06 14.72
C PHE A 192 -5.20 1.54 14.99
N SER A 193 -5.69 0.67 14.12
CA SER A 193 -7.05 0.14 14.18
C SER A 193 -7.03 -1.38 14.15
N TYR A 194 -7.73 -2.00 15.10
CA TYR A 194 -8.05 -3.41 15.06
C TYR A 194 -9.38 -3.62 14.35
N ASN A 195 -9.43 -4.57 13.41
CA ASN A 195 -10.67 -5.00 12.75
C ASN A 195 -11.45 -3.86 12.05
N LYS A 196 -10.75 -2.84 11.51
CA LYS A 196 -11.37 -1.73 10.75
C LYS A 196 -12.06 -2.30 9.51
N SER A 197 -13.35 -1.98 9.37
CA SER A 197 -14.15 -2.37 8.21
C SER A 197 -14.09 -1.27 7.14
N PHE A 198 -13.75 -1.64 5.92
CA PHE A 198 -13.75 -0.78 4.74
C PHE A 198 -14.95 -1.14 3.87
N SER A 199 -16.02 -0.34 3.96
CA SER A 199 -17.30 -0.63 3.31
C SER A 199 -17.24 -0.40 1.80
N LYS A 200 -18.01 -1.22 1.06
CA LYS A 200 -18.13 -1.10 -0.41
C LYS A 200 -19.01 0.04 -0.91
N ASN A 201 -19.87 0.58 -0.04
CA ASN A 201 -20.86 1.59 -0.43
C ASN A 201 -20.30 3.03 -0.46
N SER A 202 -18.97 3.16 -0.42
CA SER A 202 -18.27 4.45 -0.46
C SER A 202 -18.01 4.87 -1.91
N LYS A 203 -18.50 6.05 -2.29
CA LYS A 203 -18.23 6.63 -3.62
C LYS A 203 -16.92 7.40 -3.56
N TYR A 204 -16.09 7.29 -4.59
CA TYR A 204 -14.89 8.15 -4.68
C TYR A 204 -15.33 9.63 -4.63
N PRO A 205 -14.66 10.50 -3.84
CA PRO A 205 -13.37 10.31 -3.16
C PRO A 205 -13.45 9.82 -1.71
N GLU A 206 -14.58 9.34 -1.21
CA GLU A 206 -14.70 8.80 0.15
C GLU A 206 -13.76 7.61 0.39
N GLY A 207 -13.33 7.44 1.65
CA GLY A 207 -12.57 6.27 2.10
C GLY A 207 -13.41 4.99 2.05
N GLY A 208 -12.75 3.84 1.99
CA GLY A 208 -13.42 2.53 1.92
C GLY A 208 -12.91 1.64 0.80
N SER A 209 -13.70 0.65 0.43
CA SER A 209 -13.39 -0.27 -0.67
C SER A 209 -14.23 0.06 -1.90
N TRP A 210 -13.67 -0.12 -3.09
CA TRP A 210 -14.41 0.11 -4.34
C TRP A 210 -15.16 -1.13 -4.85
N SER A 211 -14.90 -2.32 -4.28
CA SER A 211 -15.50 -3.59 -4.73
C SER A 211 -16.35 -4.26 -3.65
N GLU A 212 -15.71 -4.89 -2.66
CA GLU A 212 -16.39 -5.59 -1.56
C GLU A 212 -15.95 -5.08 -0.19
N THR A 213 -16.74 -5.35 0.85
CA THR A 213 -16.36 -4.95 2.20
C THR A 213 -15.18 -5.79 2.67
N PHE A 214 -14.05 -5.13 2.94
CA PHE A 214 -12.85 -5.79 3.47
C PHE A 214 -12.61 -5.41 4.91
N ARG A 215 -12.05 -6.35 5.66
CA ARG A 215 -11.73 -6.18 7.07
C ARG A 215 -10.38 -6.82 7.36
N PRO A 216 -9.28 -6.06 7.27
CA PRO A 216 -7.97 -6.49 7.73
C PRO A 216 -7.94 -6.63 9.26
N ASP A 217 -7.13 -7.54 9.78
CA ASP A 217 -6.98 -7.73 11.24
C ASP A 217 -6.45 -6.45 11.90
N TYR A 218 -5.44 -5.82 11.28
CA TYR A 218 -4.88 -4.56 11.75
C TYR A 218 -4.67 -3.57 10.61
N THR A 219 -4.87 -2.29 10.91
CA THR A 219 -4.59 -1.19 9.98
C THR A 219 -3.85 -0.08 10.69
N LEU A 220 -2.72 0.32 10.12
CA LEU A 220 -2.03 1.56 10.48
C LEU A 220 -2.37 2.62 9.42
N SER A 221 -3.06 3.67 9.85
CA SER A 221 -3.38 4.82 8.98
C SER A 221 -2.50 6.01 9.35
N VAL A 222 -1.93 6.67 8.35
CA VAL A 222 -1.02 7.80 8.54
C VAL A 222 -1.45 8.95 7.62
N TRP A 223 -1.56 10.16 8.15
CA TRP A 223 -1.89 11.35 7.37
C TRP A 223 -1.27 12.63 7.98
N PRO A 224 -1.23 13.75 7.24
CA PRO A 224 -0.65 15.00 7.75
C PRO A 224 -1.35 15.52 9.00
N PHE A 225 -0.56 16.03 9.96
CA PHE A 225 -1.10 16.75 11.09
C PHE A 225 -1.74 18.08 10.66
N GLY A 226 -2.85 18.47 11.30
CA GLY A 226 -3.57 19.72 11.02
C GLY A 226 -4.82 19.57 10.16
N ILE A 227 -5.07 18.39 9.59
CA ILE A 227 -6.29 18.05 8.85
C ILE A 227 -6.99 16.83 9.46
N LYS A 228 -8.31 16.73 9.23
CA LYS A 228 -9.12 15.60 9.70
C LYS A 228 -8.92 14.38 8.79
N GLU A 229 -9.26 13.19 9.30
CA GLU A 229 -9.17 11.94 8.52
C GLU A 229 -10.01 12.04 7.24
N GLU A 230 -11.23 12.58 7.31
CA GLU A 230 -12.13 12.69 6.17
C GLU A 230 -11.59 13.61 5.07
N GLU A 231 -10.94 14.72 5.45
CA GLU A 231 -10.31 15.63 4.50
C GLU A 231 -9.07 14.98 3.87
N ALA A 232 -8.29 14.24 4.66
CA ALA A 232 -7.13 13.52 4.16
C ALA A 232 -7.52 12.39 3.18
N GLU A 233 -8.65 11.71 3.41
CA GLU A 233 -9.25 10.76 2.47
C GLU A 233 -9.61 11.45 1.16
N GLN A 234 -10.35 12.56 1.21
CA GLN A 234 -10.82 13.26 0.01
C GLN A 234 -9.68 13.78 -0.88
N GLN A 235 -8.53 14.12 -0.28
CA GLN A 235 -7.38 14.69 -0.97
C GLN A 235 -6.26 13.67 -1.28
N GLU A 236 -6.51 12.36 -1.13
CA GLU A 236 -5.50 11.30 -1.32
C GLU A 236 -4.27 11.39 -0.37
N LEU A 237 -4.38 12.13 0.73
CA LEU A 237 -3.27 12.43 1.65
C LEU A 237 -3.09 11.37 2.74
N ILE A 238 -4.13 10.61 3.05
CA ILE A 238 -4.05 9.49 3.99
C ILE A 238 -3.48 8.25 3.30
N VAL A 239 -2.84 7.41 4.10
CA VAL A 239 -2.36 6.10 3.69
C VAL A 239 -2.75 5.05 4.70
N HIS A 240 -3.19 3.90 4.21
CA HIS A 240 -3.39 2.71 5.02
C HIS A 240 -2.33 1.64 4.75
N ILE A 241 -1.89 1.00 5.83
CA ILE A 241 -1.06 -0.19 5.80
C ILE A 241 -1.75 -1.26 6.60
N HIS A 242 -1.99 -2.40 5.96
CA HIS A 242 -2.73 -3.49 6.55
C HIS A 242 -1.83 -4.63 6.98
N PHE A 243 -2.21 -5.27 8.08
CA PHE A 243 -1.56 -6.47 8.57
C PHE A 243 -2.62 -7.54 8.86
N ASP A 244 -2.32 -8.79 8.52
CA ASP A 244 -3.19 -9.94 8.73
C ASP A 244 -2.41 -11.03 9.48
N ALA A 245 -2.88 -11.42 10.67
CA ALA A 245 -2.23 -12.47 11.44
C ALA A 245 -2.62 -13.85 10.89
N LYS A 246 -1.62 -14.70 10.64
CA LYS A 246 -1.84 -16.06 10.15
C LYS A 246 -0.95 -17.02 10.93
N TYR A 247 -1.59 -17.87 11.72
CA TYR A 247 -0.90 -18.91 12.51
C TYR A 247 -0.55 -20.16 11.67
N ARG A 248 -1.31 -20.45 10.61
CA ARG A 248 -1.11 -21.65 9.77
C ARG A 248 -0.17 -21.37 8.61
N ILE A 249 0.98 -22.05 8.62
CA ILE A 249 1.89 -22.10 7.48
C ILE A 249 2.05 -23.57 7.05
N GLU A 250 1.90 -23.85 5.76
CA GLU A 250 2.28 -25.13 5.16
C GLU A 250 3.62 -24.95 4.45
N ASN A 251 4.44 -26.00 4.42
CA ASN A 251 5.66 -26.05 3.62
C ASN A 251 5.27 -25.90 2.14
N LEU A 252 5.50 -24.71 1.56
CA LEU A 252 5.38 -24.48 0.13
C LEU A 252 6.79 -24.32 -0.44
N SER A 253 7.42 -25.46 -0.72
CA SER A 253 8.52 -25.54 -1.68
C SER A 253 7.95 -25.31 -3.08
N SER A 254 7.71 -24.05 -3.49
CA SER A 254 7.54 -23.61 -4.91
C SER A 254 6.87 -22.23 -5.02
N ILE A 255 7.52 -21.16 -4.56
CA ILE A 255 7.09 -19.79 -4.94
C ILE A 255 8.22 -18.98 -5.60
N PHE A 256 9.48 -19.43 -5.52
CA PHE A 256 10.62 -18.70 -6.08
C PHE A 256 11.63 -19.56 -6.85
N SER A 257 11.28 -20.79 -7.21
CA SER A 257 12.08 -21.54 -8.18
C SER A 257 11.82 -20.93 -9.55
N THR A 258 12.70 -20.03 -10.00
CA THR A 258 13.09 -20.02 -11.42
C THR A 258 13.45 -21.46 -11.80
N ASP A 259 13.15 -21.86 -13.04
CA ASP A 259 13.10 -23.24 -13.56
C ASP A 259 14.36 -24.14 -13.44
N GLU A 260 15.23 -23.98 -12.44
CA GLU A 260 16.40 -24.83 -12.18
C GLU A 260 16.62 -25.07 -10.68
N ALA A 261 15.63 -25.61 -9.96
CA ALA A 261 15.88 -26.18 -8.64
C ALA A 261 16.09 -27.69 -8.77
N THR A 262 17.35 -28.12 -8.72
CA THR A 262 17.75 -29.53 -8.59
C THR A 262 17.12 -30.15 -7.33
N GLU A 263 16.73 -31.42 -7.43
CA GLU A 263 15.97 -32.21 -6.43
C GLU A 263 16.62 -32.29 -5.03
N GLU A 264 17.80 -31.73 -4.83
CA GLU A 264 18.57 -31.76 -3.57
C GLU A 264 18.25 -30.61 -2.59
N GLU A 265 17.50 -29.56 -2.96
CA GLU A 265 17.11 -28.47 -2.03
C GLU A 265 15.89 -28.75 -1.13
N VAL A 266 15.34 -29.97 -1.15
CA VAL A 266 14.09 -30.33 -0.45
C VAL A 266 14.28 -30.61 1.05
N ILE A 267 15.51 -30.64 1.57
CA ILE A 267 15.78 -30.99 2.99
C ILE A 267 15.99 -29.74 3.86
N GLY A 268 15.00 -28.85 3.88
CA GLY A 268 14.94 -27.75 4.85
C GLY A 268 13.52 -27.20 4.97
N ASN A 269 12.90 -27.35 6.14
CA ASN A 269 11.57 -26.83 6.49
C ASN A 269 11.49 -25.29 6.36
N LYS A 270 11.42 -24.75 5.14
CA LYS A 270 11.22 -23.33 4.87
C LYS A 270 9.71 -23.03 4.99
N THR A 271 9.32 -22.35 6.07
CA THR A 271 7.93 -21.93 6.29
C THR A 271 7.64 -20.57 5.63
N SER A 272 6.67 -20.54 4.71
CA SER A 272 6.28 -19.35 3.96
C SER A 272 4.74 -19.20 3.90
N PRO A 273 4.18 -17.97 3.96
CA PRO A 273 2.74 -17.75 3.91
C PRO A 273 2.05 -18.47 2.73
N LYS A 274 0.81 -18.90 2.92
CA LYS A 274 0.08 -19.60 1.85
C LYS A 274 -0.18 -18.66 0.68
N ARG A 275 -0.22 -19.20 -0.54
CA ARG A 275 -0.56 -18.44 -1.75
C ARG A 275 -1.89 -17.68 -1.62
N ILE A 276 -2.89 -18.29 -0.99
CA ILE A 276 -4.20 -17.67 -0.78
C ILE A 276 -4.13 -16.45 0.14
N ASP A 277 -3.25 -16.47 1.15
CA ASP A 277 -3.04 -15.33 2.04
C ASP A 277 -2.32 -14.18 1.31
N ILE A 278 -1.39 -14.49 0.40
CA ILE A 278 -0.73 -13.49 -0.45
C ILE A 278 -1.72 -12.86 -1.43
N ILE A 279 -2.60 -13.66 -2.05
CA ILE A 279 -3.67 -13.15 -2.92
C ILE A 279 -4.61 -12.23 -2.13
N LYS A 280 -4.93 -12.58 -0.88
CA LYS A 280 -5.71 -11.71 0.02
C LYS A 280 -5.03 -10.36 0.24
N MET A 281 -3.70 -10.32 0.38
CA MET A 281 -2.96 -9.06 0.52
C MET A 281 -3.00 -8.22 -0.76
N HIS A 282 -2.94 -8.84 -1.94
CA HIS A 282 -3.17 -8.14 -3.20
C HIS A 282 -4.58 -7.56 -3.29
N ALA A 283 -5.59 -8.34 -2.87
CA ALA A 283 -6.98 -7.87 -2.83
C ALA A 283 -7.13 -6.67 -1.89
N TYR A 284 -6.53 -6.68 -0.69
CA TYR A 284 -6.52 -5.52 0.20
C TYR A 284 -5.87 -4.30 -0.44
N ARG A 285 -4.66 -4.46 -1.00
CA ARG A 285 -3.92 -3.38 -1.64
C ARG A 285 -4.70 -2.71 -2.78
N ASP A 286 -5.41 -3.51 -3.57
CA ASP A 286 -6.09 -3.03 -4.77
C ASP A 286 -7.51 -2.53 -4.47
N ALA A 287 -8.25 -3.23 -3.62
CA ALA A 287 -9.66 -2.93 -3.36
C ALA A 287 -9.88 -1.81 -2.34
N ILE A 288 -9.05 -1.74 -1.29
CA ILE A 288 -9.16 -0.72 -0.25
C ILE A 288 -8.42 0.52 -0.75
N ARG A 289 -9.14 1.63 -0.92
CA ARG A 289 -8.56 2.90 -1.40
C ARG A 289 -7.44 3.38 -0.48
N ARG A 290 -6.42 4.02 -1.06
CA ARG A 290 -5.24 4.56 -0.34
C ARG A 290 -4.43 3.52 0.45
N THR A 291 -4.61 2.25 0.14
CA THR A 291 -3.74 1.21 0.68
C THR A 291 -2.39 1.24 -0.01
N ALA A 292 -1.35 1.48 0.78
CA ALA A 292 -0.01 1.51 0.26
C ALA A 292 0.77 0.23 0.62
N GLY A 293 0.31 -0.55 1.59
CA GLY A 293 0.87 -1.89 1.79
C GLY A 293 -0.05 -2.84 2.52
N ALA A 294 0.13 -4.13 2.26
CA ALA A 294 -0.58 -5.20 2.93
C ALA A 294 0.38 -6.34 3.23
N TYR A 295 0.47 -6.73 4.51
CA TYR A 295 1.49 -7.63 5.01
C TYR A 295 0.88 -8.75 5.87
N ILE A 296 1.48 -9.93 5.82
CA ILE A 296 1.09 -11.06 6.66
C ILE A 296 1.99 -11.09 7.90
N ILE A 297 1.43 -11.33 9.08
CA ILE A 297 2.23 -11.58 10.29
C ILE A 297 2.08 -13.06 10.67
N TYR A 298 3.19 -13.78 10.74
CA TYR A 298 3.18 -15.23 10.96
C TYR A 298 4.33 -15.71 11.85
N PRO A 299 4.17 -16.84 12.57
CA PRO A 299 5.27 -17.44 13.31
C PRO A 299 6.22 -18.15 12.32
N GLY A 300 7.47 -17.71 12.21
CA GLY A 300 8.40 -18.27 11.23
C GLY A 300 9.82 -17.73 11.33
N ASP A 301 10.67 -18.20 10.42
CA ASP A 301 12.12 -18.01 10.56
C ASP A 301 12.67 -16.81 9.76
N ARG A 302 12.02 -16.40 8.67
CA ARG A 302 12.49 -15.29 7.83
C ARG A 302 11.36 -14.37 7.36
N PRO A 303 11.50 -13.03 7.49
CA PRO A 303 10.58 -12.11 6.84
C PRO A 303 10.76 -12.15 5.32
N ILE A 304 9.67 -11.95 4.58
CA ILE A 304 9.64 -11.87 3.11
C ILE A 304 9.06 -10.52 2.73
N GLN A 305 9.88 -9.62 2.19
CA GLN A 305 9.39 -8.32 1.72
C GLN A 305 9.53 -8.21 0.20
N LYS A 306 8.46 -7.79 -0.46
CA LYS A 306 8.46 -7.44 -1.88
C LYS A 306 8.04 -5.98 -2.04
N LYS A 307 8.88 -5.21 -2.71
CA LYS A 307 8.56 -3.85 -3.13
C LYS A 307 7.86 -3.93 -4.49
N GLY A 308 6.83 -3.11 -4.68
CA GLY A 308 6.16 -3.02 -5.99
C GLY A 308 7.00 -2.29 -7.03
N PHE A 309 7.78 -1.30 -6.58
CA PHE A 309 8.63 -0.45 -7.41
C PHE A 309 9.96 -0.13 -6.68
N HIS A 310 10.52 1.04 -6.95
CA HIS A 310 11.80 1.51 -6.40
C HIS A 310 11.69 2.06 -4.96
N GLU A 311 10.48 2.30 -4.46
CA GLU A 311 10.22 2.83 -3.11
C GLU A 311 9.77 1.73 -2.14
N LEU A 312 9.90 1.99 -0.83
CA LEU A 312 9.48 1.08 0.24
C LEU A 312 7.99 0.72 0.14
N ILE A 313 7.20 1.70 -0.29
CA ILE A 313 5.76 1.63 -0.48
C ILE A 313 5.46 2.16 -1.90
N PRO A 314 4.60 1.48 -2.69
CA PRO A 314 3.75 0.36 -2.28
C PRO A 314 4.48 -0.99 -2.16
N GLY A 315 4.07 -1.79 -1.17
CA GLY A 315 4.74 -3.06 -0.83
C GLY A 315 3.78 -4.16 -0.40
N LEU A 316 4.19 -5.41 -0.63
CA LEU A 316 3.55 -6.60 -0.07
C LEU A 316 4.61 -7.45 0.61
N GLY A 317 4.21 -8.21 1.61
CA GLY A 317 5.16 -9.12 2.23
C GLY A 317 4.60 -9.85 3.42
N ALA A 318 5.51 -10.39 4.21
CA ALA A 318 5.22 -11.12 5.41
C ALA A 318 6.34 -10.88 6.43
N PHE A 319 5.93 -10.61 7.66
CA PHE A 319 6.79 -10.44 8.81
C PHE A 319 6.68 -11.65 9.72
N THR A 320 7.82 -12.03 10.28
CA THR A 320 7.87 -13.07 11.30
C THR A 320 7.68 -12.46 12.68
N LEU A 321 6.76 -13.03 13.47
CA LEU A 321 6.52 -12.60 14.85
C LEU A 321 6.31 -13.85 15.70
N ASN A 322 7.35 -14.22 16.45
CA ASN A 322 7.39 -15.50 17.18
C ASN A 322 7.04 -15.29 18.65
N PRO A 323 6.19 -16.11 19.29
CA PRO A 323 5.84 -15.96 20.69
C PRO A 323 6.96 -16.20 21.72
N THR A 324 8.24 -16.02 21.37
CA THR A 324 9.40 -16.26 22.23
C THR A 324 9.70 -15.10 23.17
N PRO A 325 10.33 -15.37 24.33
CA PRO A 325 10.90 -14.33 25.19
C PRO A 325 12.04 -13.57 24.51
N ASN A 326 12.87 -14.26 23.72
CA ASN A 326 14.03 -13.73 23.02
C ASN A 326 13.81 -13.73 21.50
N ASP A 327 14.20 -12.64 20.82
CA ASP A 327 14.12 -12.44 19.36
C ASP A 327 12.78 -12.87 18.72
N ASN A 328 11.73 -12.11 19.03
CA ASN A 328 10.37 -12.37 18.58
C ASN A 328 10.00 -11.66 17.26
N GLY A 329 10.98 -11.11 16.51
CA GLY A 329 10.74 -10.38 15.26
C GLY A 329 10.10 -8.99 15.42
N VAL A 330 9.83 -8.55 16.66
CA VAL A 330 9.27 -7.22 16.98
C VAL A 330 10.13 -6.10 16.42
N ASP A 331 11.46 -6.21 16.52
CA ASP A 331 12.38 -5.18 16.04
C ASP A 331 12.30 -5.00 14.52
N THR A 332 12.09 -6.08 13.77
CA THR A 332 11.92 -6.02 12.31
C THR A 332 10.66 -5.26 11.93
N VAL A 333 9.54 -5.55 12.61
CA VAL A 333 8.27 -4.85 12.39
C VAL A 333 8.38 -3.38 12.82
N LYS A 334 9.02 -3.11 13.96
CA LYS A 334 9.27 -1.76 14.46
C LYS A 334 10.10 -0.94 13.49
N ARG A 335 11.22 -1.48 13.01
CA ARG A 335 12.07 -0.83 11.99
C ARG A 335 11.28 -0.54 10.72
N PHE A 336 10.50 -1.51 10.24
CA PHE A 336 9.65 -1.31 9.08
C PHE A 336 8.65 -0.15 9.27
N ILE A 337 7.93 -0.10 10.41
CA ILE A 337 7.00 1.01 10.70
C ILE A 337 7.74 2.34 10.73
N VAL A 338 8.95 2.39 11.31
CA VAL A 338 9.79 3.60 11.31
C VAL A 338 10.18 3.99 9.88
N ASP A 339 10.68 3.07 9.06
CA ASP A 339 11.09 3.34 7.68
C ASP A 339 9.93 3.88 6.83
N VAL A 340 8.73 3.33 7.06
CA VAL A 340 7.48 3.81 6.46
C VAL A 340 7.18 5.26 6.86
N LEU A 341 7.30 5.60 8.14
CA LEU A 341 7.07 6.96 8.61
C LEU A 341 8.11 7.94 8.04
N HIS A 342 9.37 7.53 7.97
CA HIS A 342 10.42 8.31 7.31
C HIS A 342 10.13 8.52 5.82
N HIS A 343 9.60 7.51 5.12
CA HIS A 343 9.15 7.65 3.74
C HIS A 343 8.01 8.68 3.62
N PHE A 344 7.04 8.69 4.53
CA PHE A 344 5.97 9.70 4.55
C PHE A 344 6.41 11.10 4.98
N GLN A 345 7.55 11.25 5.65
CA GLN A 345 8.13 12.57 5.91
C GLN A 345 8.72 13.18 4.65
N ASN A 346 9.20 12.35 3.71
CA ASN A 346 9.77 12.82 2.46
C ASN A 346 8.67 13.22 1.46
N ARG A 347 8.47 14.53 1.31
CA ARG A 347 7.51 15.10 0.35
C ARG A 347 7.94 14.99 -1.12
N ALA A 348 9.17 14.58 -1.39
CA ALA A 348 9.71 14.42 -2.75
C ALA A 348 9.62 12.98 -3.27
N THR A 349 8.83 12.11 -2.63
CA THR A 349 8.65 10.71 -3.04
C THR A 349 7.80 10.58 -4.30
N GLN A 350 8.03 9.50 -5.05
CA GLN A 350 7.19 9.10 -6.18
C GLN A 350 5.76 8.84 -5.72
N ARG A 351 5.55 8.31 -4.50
CA ARG A 351 4.22 8.19 -3.88
C ARG A 351 3.51 9.53 -3.76
N GLU A 352 4.16 10.58 -3.27
CA GLU A 352 3.52 11.90 -3.12
C GLU A 352 3.14 12.47 -4.48
N ARG A 353 3.99 12.29 -5.51
CA ARG A 353 3.65 12.68 -6.89
C ARG A 353 2.45 11.89 -7.42
N TYR A 354 2.42 10.57 -7.20
CA TYR A 354 1.33 9.71 -7.61
C TYR A 354 0.01 10.10 -6.94
N SER A 355 0.02 10.25 -5.61
CA SER A 355 -1.15 10.68 -4.81
C SER A 355 -1.73 12.01 -5.31
N TYR A 356 -0.87 13.02 -5.54
CA TYR A 356 -1.32 14.30 -6.11
C TYR A 356 -1.93 14.13 -7.51
N GLN A 357 -1.31 13.34 -8.38
CA GLN A 357 -1.84 13.08 -9.73
C GLN A 357 -3.17 12.33 -9.69
N THR A 358 -3.32 11.33 -8.82
CA THR A 358 -4.60 10.62 -8.61
C THR A 358 -5.69 11.60 -8.17
N PHE A 359 -5.39 12.46 -7.19
CA PHE A 359 -6.32 13.51 -6.77
C PHE A 359 -6.67 14.46 -7.93
N ALA A 360 -5.66 14.98 -8.64
CA ALA A 360 -5.86 15.92 -9.73
C ALA A 360 -6.67 15.34 -10.91
N ILE A 361 -6.48 14.06 -11.24
CA ILE A 361 -7.17 13.37 -12.34
C ILE A 361 -8.62 13.03 -11.95
N HIS A 362 -8.85 12.54 -10.74
CA HIS A 362 -10.15 11.98 -10.35
C HIS A 362 -11.04 12.92 -9.54
N ARG A 363 -10.56 14.13 -9.17
CA ARG A 363 -11.40 15.14 -8.48
C ARG A 363 -12.61 15.59 -9.30
N GLU A 364 -12.53 15.47 -10.62
CA GLU A 364 -13.58 15.82 -11.57
C GLU A 364 -14.09 14.56 -12.27
N PRO A 365 -15.38 14.50 -12.65
CA PRO A 365 -15.91 13.38 -13.41
C PRO A 365 -15.24 13.30 -14.80
N PRO A 366 -15.17 12.11 -15.41
CA PRO A 366 -14.59 11.96 -16.73
C PRO A 366 -15.33 12.81 -17.76
N VAL A 367 -14.57 13.43 -18.66
CA VAL A 367 -15.07 14.22 -19.78
C VAL A 367 -15.72 13.31 -20.84
N ASP A 368 -16.73 13.80 -21.56
CA ASP A 368 -17.40 13.03 -22.62
C ASP A 368 -16.44 12.47 -23.68
N TYR A 369 -16.82 11.34 -24.26
CA TYR A 369 -16.06 10.61 -25.27
C TYR A 369 -15.71 11.47 -26.51
N ILE A 370 -14.44 11.42 -26.93
CA ILE A 370 -13.95 12.05 -28.16
C ILE A 370 -14.19 11.09 -29.34
N HIS A 371 -15.09 11.44 -30.26
CA HIS A 371 -15.43 10.64 -31.45
C HIS A 371 -14.58 10.98 -32.69
N ALA A 372 -13.29 11.23 -32.51
CA ALA A 372 -12.37 11.63 -33.58
C ALA A 372 -11.04 10.87 -33.48
N PRO A 373 -10.33 10.64 -34.61
CA PRO A 373 -9.04 9.94 -34.59
C PRO A 373 -8.01 10.75 -33.80
N MET A 374 -7.21 10.05 -33.00
CA MET A 374 -6.17 10.63 -32.16
C MET A 374 -4.89 9.83 -32.29
N PRO A 375 -3.72 10.49 -32.31
CA PRO A 375 -2.44 9.80 -32.28
C PRO A 375 -2.27 9.02 -30.97
N GLU A 376 -1.71 7.82 -31.09
CA GLU A 376 -1.45 6.94 -29.96
C GLU A 376 -0.34 7.50 -29.05
N ALA A 377 -0.46 7.32 -27.73
CA ALA A 377 0.45 7.88 -26.74
C ALA A 377 1.74 7.05 -26.58
N ILE A 378 2.51 6.91 -27.66
CA ILE A 378 3.76 6.13 -27.71
C ILE A 378 4.95 6.96 -28.21
N GLY A 379 6.16 6.56 -27.80
CA GLY A 379 7.41 7.21 -28.24
C GLY A 379 7.42 8.71 -27.92
N ALA A 380 7.65 9.54 -28.95
CA ALA A 380 7.62 11.00 -28.83
C ALA A 380 6.25 11.55 -28.37
N ASN A 381 5.16 10.82 -28.61
CA ASN A 381 3.80 11.19 -28.22
C ASN A 381 3.41 10.64 -26.84
N ARG A 382 4.31 10.01 -26.07
CA ARG A 382 3.97 9.41 -24.77
C ARG A 382 3.39 10.42 -23.77
N GLY A 383 3.81 11.69 -23.87
CA GLY A 383 3.31 12.80 -23.07
C GLY A 383 2.09 13.51 -23.63
N LEU A 384 1.54 13.07 -24.78
CA LEU A 384 0.37 13.67 -25.40
C LEU A 384 -0.91 13.20 -24.67
N LEU A 385 -1.30 13.96 -23.66
CA LEU A 385 -2.55 13.76 -22.93
C LEU A 385 -3.54 14.86 -23.38
N PRO A 386 -4.71 14.52 -23.96
CA PRO A 386 -5.61 15.50 -24.58
C PRO A 386 -6.07 16.65 -23.67
N ASP A 387 -6.31 16.39 -22.39
CA ASP A 387 -6.74 17.42 -21.43
C ASP A 387 -5.58 18.32 -20.99
N ASP A 388 -4.35 17.80 -20.93
CA ASP A 388 -3.15 18.56 -20.55
C ASP A 388 -2.49 19.25 -21.77
N THR A 389 -2.92 18.91 -22.98
CA THR A 389 -2.34 19.43 -24.22
C THR A 389 -3.07 20.70 -24.63
N ILE A 390 -2.35 21.82 -24.59
CA ILE A 390 -2.90 23.13 -25.00
C ILE A 390 -2.75 23.32 -26.51
N VAL A 391 -3.85 23.76 -27.13
CA VAL A 391 -3.90 24.20 -28.53
C VAL A 391 -4.16 25.70 -28.57
N LEU A 392 -3.26 26.42 -29.24
CA LEU A 392 -3.37 27.84 -29.52
C LEU A 392 -4.28 28.06 -30.73
N VAL A 393 -5.39 28.74 -30.54
CA VAL A 393 -6.25 29.23 -31.63
C VAL A 393 -5.70 30.58 -32.08
N GLY A 394 -4.93 30.56 -33.16
CA GLY A 394 -4.18 31.70 -33.65
C GLY A 394 -4.85 32.40 -34.83
N TYR A 395 -4.88 33.73 -34.78
CA TYR A 395 -5.37 34.57 -35.86
C TYR A 395 -4.28 34.89 -36.89
N TYR A 396 -4.61 34.82 -38.19
CA TYR A 396 -3.81 35.41 -39.28
C TYR A 396 -4.62 36.47 -40.05
N LYS A 397 -3.92 37.50 -40.54
CA LYS A 397 -4.52 38.76 -40.99
C LYS A 397 -5.02 38.67 -42.43
N ASP A 398 -4.18 38.11 -43.30
CA ASP A 398 -4.32 38.06 -44.75
C ASP A 398 -3.47 36.91 -45.33
N GLU A 399 -3.55 36.71 -46.64
CA GLU A 399 -2.79 35.67 -47.35
C GLU A 399 -1.27 35.88 -47.28
N GLU A 400 -0.79 37.12 -47.22
CA GLU A 400 0.63 37.43 -47.08
C GLU A 400 1.16 36.95 -45.72
N HIS A 401 0.40 37.19 -44.65
CA HIS A 401 0.72 36.68 -43.32
C HIS A 401 0.68 35.15 -43.27
N LEU A 402 -0.33 34.53 -43.88
CA LEU A 402 -0.40 33.06 -43.94
C LEU A 402 0.79 32.48 -44.70
N LYS A 403 1.15 33.06 -45.84
CA LYS A 403 2.31 32.64 -46.62
C LYS A 403 3.60 32.78 -45.81
N TRP A 404 3.77 33.89 -45.09
CA TRP A 404 4.92 34.07 -44.20
C TRP A 404 5.00 32.98 -43.12
N ILE A 405 3.87 32.64 -42.49
CA ILE A 405 3.80 31.57 -41.47
C ILE A 405 4.25 30.23 -42.07
N MET A 406 3.72 29.87 -43.24
CA MET A 406 4.02 28.59 -43.89
C MET A 406 5.46 28.54 -44.44
N ASP A 407 5.97 29.62 -45.01
CA ASP A 407 7.33 29.67 -45.58
C ASP A 407 8.40 29.67 -44.48
N LYS A 408 8.21 30.50 -43.44
CA LYS A 408 9.19 30.65 -42.35
C LYS A 408 9.02 29.62 -41.24
N HIS A 409 7.89 28.91 -41.19
CA HIS A 409 7.53 28.00 -40.09
C HIS A 409 7.58 28.72 -38.73
N LEU A 410 7.05 29.94 -38.71
CA LEU A 410 7.01 30.79 -37.53
C LEU A 410 5.60 31.34 -37.36
N TYR A 411 5.09 31.36 -36.14
CA TYR A 411 3.85 32.04 -35.80
C TYR A 411 4.10 33.09 -34.72
N ASN A 412 3.53 34.29 -34.88
CA ASN A 412 3.77 35.38 -33.97
C ASN A 412 2.52 35.77 -33.18
N VAL A 413 2.71 36.07 -31.91
CA VAL A 413 1.70 36.59 -31.00
C VAL A 413 2.18 37.92 -30.44
N ARG A 414 1.28 38.91 -30.34
CA ARG A 414 1.59 40.23 -29.76
C ARG A 414 1.63 40.13 -28.23
N VAL A 415 2.55 40.84 -27.59
CA VAL A 415 2.67 40.86 -26.13
C VAL A 415 2.78 42.29 -25.63
N GLY A 416 2.11 42.59 -24.51
CA GLY A 416 2.07 43.92 -23.90
C GLY A 416 0.64 44.36 -23.59
N SER A 417 0.43 45.67 -23.46
CA SER A 417 -0.87 46.28 -23.13
C SER A 417 -1.66 46.73 -24.37
N GLU A 418 -1.24 46.32 -25.56
CA GLU A 418 -1.86 46.72 -26.82
C GLU A 418 -3.08 45.85 -27.17
N ARG A 419 -3.98 46.36 -28.02
CA ARG A 419 -5.14 45.58 -28.46
C ARG A 419 -4.71 44.32 -29.22
N GLY A 420 -5.23 43.18 -28.79
CA GLY A 420 -4.86 41.86 -29.33
C GLY A 420 -3.53 41.32 -28.82
N ALA A 421 -2.90 41.97 -27.82
CA ALA A 421 -1.79 41.40 -27.09
C ALA A 421 -2.28 40.39 -26.06
N ILE A 422 -1.49 39.34 -25.84
CA ILE A 422 -1.80 38.31 -24.87
C ILE A 422 -0.92 38.44 -23.63
N GLY A 423 -1.47 38.05 -22.48
CA GLY A 423 -0.69 37.89 -21.26
C GLY A 423 0.28 36.73 -21.40
N LEU A 424 1.47 36.89 -20.80
CA LEU A 424 2.42 35.80 -20.63
C LEU A 424 1.91 34.88 -19.51
N ASP A 425 1.30 33.76 -19.88
CA ASP A 425 0.82 32.72 -18.96
C ASP A 425 1.38 31.34 -19.32
N LEU A 426 1.11 30.35 -18.46
CA LEU A 426 1.63 28.99 -18.66
C LEU A 426 1.03 28.34 -19.92
N ASN A 427 -0.23 28.62 -20.26
CA ASN A 427 -0.92 28.03 -21.42
C ASN A 427 -0.26 28.46 -22.74
N LEU A 428 0.16 29.72 -22.85
CA LEU A 428 0.91 30.22 -24.00
C LEU A 428 2.24 29.50 -24.15
N ILE A 429 2.96 29.32 -23.03
CA ILE A 429 4.31 28.76 -23.02
C ILE A 429 4.27 27.25 -23.30
N SER A 430 3.23 26.56 -22.81
CA SER A 430 3.05 25.13 -22.94
C SER A 430 2.24 24.70 -24.17
N ALA A 431 1.89 25.63 -25.07
CA ALA A 431 1.11 25.31 -26.26
C ALA A 431 1.88 24.34 -27.18
N SER A 432 1.26 23.19 -27.47
CA SER A 432 1.86 22.14 -28.30
C SER A 432 1.39 22.22 -29.75
N TYR A 433 0.21 22.79 -29.99
CA TYR A 433 -0.37 22.91 -31.32
C TYR A 433 -0.92 24.32 -31.55
N LEU A 434 -1.05 24.66 -32.82
CA LEU A 434 -1.60 25.91 -33.32
C LEU A 434 -2.68 25.59 -34.35
N ILE A 435 -3.90 26.10 -34.17
CA ILE A 435 -4.93 26.10 -35.20
C ILE A 435 -5.14 27.52 -35.72
N LEU A 436 -5.02 27.69 -37.04
CA LEU A 436 -5.08 29.00 -37.67
C LEU A 436 -6.49 29.37 -38.12
N HIS A 437 -6.92 30.60 -37.87
CA HIS A 437 -8.18 31.15 -38.36
C HIS A 437 -8.02 32.59 -38.85
N THR A 438 -8.98 33.08 -39.63
CA THR A 438 -8.99 34.46 -40.13
C THR A 438 -10.37 35.10 -40.03
N LYS A 439 -10.52 36.32 -40.51
CA LYS A 439 -11.76 37.09 -40.37
C LYS A 439 -12.88 36.39 -41.14
N GLY A 440 -13.97 36.05 -40.44
CA GLY A 440 -15.15 35.41 -41.03
C GLY A 440 -15.03 33.88 -41.20
N SER A 441 -13.87 33.28 -40.89
CA SER A 441 -13.76 31.82 -40.90
C SER A 441 -14.44 31.21 -39.67
N ILE A 442 -15.49 30.43 -39.90
CA ILE A 442 -16.17 29.64 -38.85
C ILE A 442 -15.55 28.25 -38.67
N ARG A 443 -14.87 27.76 -39.70
CA ARG A 443 -14.17 26.47 -39.72
C ARG A 443 -12.69 26.67 -40.02
N SER A 444 -11.87 25.77 -39.48
CA SER A 444 -10.46 25.67 -39.83
C SER A 444 -10.06 24.22 -40.00
N ASN A 445 -9.16 23.97 -40.95
CA ASN A 445 -8.46 22.70 -41.17
C ASN A 445 -6.94 22.89 -41.11
N ARG A 446 -6.46 23.99 -40.52
CA ARG A 446 -5.04 24.37 -40.51
C ARG A 446 -4.46 24.23 -39.12
N MET A 447 -4.23 22.99 -38.72
CA MET A 447 -3.53 22.67 -37.49
C MET A 447 -2.04 22.45 -37.77
N LEU A 448 -1.19 23.02 -36.93
CA LEU A 448 0.26 22.98 -37.03
C LEU A 448 0.82 22.59 -35.65
N LYS A 449 1.93 21.86 -35.64
CA LYS A 449 2.62 21.48 -34.40
C LYS A 449 3.66 22.52 -34.03
N ILE A 450 3.66 22.91 -32.75
CA ILE A 450 4.62 23.86 -32.18
C ILE A 450 5.83 23.09 -31.68
N ARG A 451 7.04 23.55 -32.01
CA ARG A 451 8.27 22.97 -31.48
C ARG A 451 8.41 23.33 -30.00
N PRO A 452 8.61 22.35 -29.12
CA PRO A 452 8.75 22.60 -27.69
C PRO A 452 10.01 23.43 -27.40
N ASN A 453 9.94 24.29 -26.38
CA ASN A 453 11.07 25.07 -25.84
C ASN A 453 11.80 25.97 -26.86
N GLN A 454 11.13 26.41 -27.94
CA GLN A 454 11.71 27.29 -28.97
C GLN A 454 10.98 28.64 -29.10
N LEU A 455 10.49 29.17 -27.98
CA LEU A 455 9.88 30.49 -27.91
C LEU A 455 10.93 31.59 -27.98
N GLN A 456 10.70 32.59 -28.83
CA GLN A 456 11.59 33.75 -28.97
C GLN A 456 10.81 35.04 -28.76
N ILE A 457 11.38 35.98 -28.01
CA ILE A 457 10.84 37.34 -27.89
C ILE A 457 11.55 38.21 -28.92
N MET A 458 10.79 38.91 -29.76
CA MET A 458 11.32 39.83 -30.77
C MET A 458 10.55 41.13 -30.79
N THR A 459 11.26 42.20 -31.13
CA THR A 459 10.68 43.51 -31.42
C THR A 459 10.06 43.54 -32.82
N GLY A 460 9.18 44.50 -33.05
CA GLY A 460 8.65 44.76 -34.39
C GLY A 460 9.74 45.09 -35.43
N ALA A 461 10.87 45.66 -35.00
CA ALA A 461 12.00 45.96 -35.88
C ALA A 461 12.73 44.68 -36.32
N GLU A 462 12.99 43.75 -35.40
CA GLU A 462 13.61 42.45 -35.70
C GLU A 462 12.72 41.58 -36.59
N LEU A 463 11.40 41.64 -36.40
CA LEU A 463 10.45 40.94 -37.29
C LEU A 463 10.51 41.45 -38.74
N LYS A 464 10.79 42.75 -38.98
CA LYS A 464 10.96 43.26 -40.34
C LYS A 464 12.15 42.61 -41.05
N ILE A 465 13.23 42.30 -40.32
CA ILE A 465 14.40 41.58 -40.86
C ILE A 465 14.01 40.16 -41.30
N LEU A 466 13.03 39.55 -40.63
CA LEU A 466 12.47 38.25 -41.00
C LEU A 466 11.41 38.33 -42.12
N ASN A 467 11.27 39.48 -42.79
CA ASN A 467 10.25 39.76 -43.81
C ASN A 467 8.80 39.60 -43.29
N TYR A 468 8.55 39.87 -42.01
CA TYR A 468 7.19 39.81 -41.45
C TYR A 468 6.29 40.90 -42.05
N PRO A 469 5.07 40.57 -42.54
CA PRO A 469 4.18 41.55 -43.14
C PRO A 469 3.57 42.48 -42.08
N ARG A 470 3.98 43.75 -42.15
CA ARG A 470 3.46 44.87 -41.35
C ARG A 470 3.45 44.55 -39.83
N PRO A 471 4.58 44.70 -39.12
CA PRO A 471 4.59 44.69 -37.65
C PRO A 471 4.12 46.04 -37.11
N TRP A 472 3.05 46.02 -36.30
CA TRP A 472 2.40 47.20 -35.70
C TRP A 472 2.64 47.29 -34.19
N SER A 473 2.99 46.18 -33.56
CA SER A 473 3.20 46.07 -32.11
C SER A 473 4.68 46.25 -31.78
N LYS A 474 4.96 46.70 -30.55
CA LYS A 474 6.34 46.84 -30.07
C LYS A 474 7.04 45.49 -29.93
N ASN A 475 6.37 44.52 -29.32
CA ASN A 475 6.95 43.24 -28.95
C ASN A 475 6.06 42.07 -29.37
N TYR A 476 6.73 40.97 -29.73
CA TYR A 476 6.13 39.74 -30.19
C TYR A 476 6.79 38.53 -29.54
N ILE A 477 6.01 37.48 -29.35
CA ILE A 477 6.51 36.14 -29.12
C ILE A 477 6.38 35.36 -30.42
N LEU A 478 7.44 34.66 -30.80
CA LEU A 478 7.45 33.76 -31.94
C LEU A 478 7.47 32.31 -31.47
N PHE A 479 6.60 31.52 -32.08
CA PHE A 479 6.55 30.07 -32.01
C PHE A 479 7.23 29.50 -33.23
N SER A 480 8.16 28.58 -33.02
CA SER A 480 8.73 27.77 -34.09
C SER A 480 7.79 26.60 -34.40
N LEU A 481 7.49 26.37 -35.68
CA LEU A 481 6.55 25.34 -36.11
C LEU A 481 7.27 24.14 -36.73
N GLU A 482 6.75 22.95 -36.51
CA GLU A 482 7.17 21.75 -37.24
C GLU A 482 6.63 21.74 -38.67
N LYS A 483 7.34 21.05 -39.57
CA LYS A 483 6.93 20.90 -40.97
C LYS A 483 5.81 19.86 -41.14
N THR A 484 5.70 18.97 -40.17
CA THR A 484 4.82 17.81 -40.19
C THR A 484 4.00 17.80 -38.91
N ILE A 485 2.81 17.24 -39.01
CA ILE A 485 1.92 16.98 -37.88
C ILE A 485 1.59 15.48 -37.87
N GLU A 486 1.03 15.00 -36.78
CA GLU A 486 0.46 13.67 -36.67
C GLU A 486 -0.60 13.44 -37.75
N LYS A 487 -0.54 12.29 -38.43
CA LYS A 487 -1.35 11.97 -39.62
C LYS A 487 -2.85 12.01 -39.34
N GLU A 488 -3.23 11.70 -38.11
CA GLU A 488 -4.59 11.71 -37.60
C GLU A 488 -5.21 13.11 -37.66
N PHE A 489 -4.40 14.17 -37.63
CA PHE A 489 -4.87 15.56 -37.66
C PHE A 489 -4.88 16.20 -39.05
N GLU A 490 -4.21 15.62 -40.05
CA GLU A 490 -4.03 16.25 -41.38
C GLU A 490 -5.35 16.48 -42.13
N ASN A 491 -6.35 15.62 -41.94
CA ASN A 491 -7.62 15.64 -42.68
C ASN A 491 -8.81 16.09 -41.83
N LEU A 492 -8.57 16.68 -40.65
CA LEU A 492 -9.64 17.13 -39.77
C LEU A 492 -10.02 18.59 -40.03
N SER A 493 -11.28 18.90 -39.80
CA SER A 493 -11.85 20.24 -39.85
C SER A 493 -12.60 20.51 -38.56
N TRP A 494 -12.39 21.67 -37.96
CA TRP A 494 -12.94 22.05 -36.67
C TRP A 494 -13.87 23.25 -36.82
N ASP A 495 -15.05 23.17 -36.19
CA ASP A 495 -15.98 24.29 -36.08
C ASP A 495 -15.63 25.15 -34.87
N LEU A 496 -14.85 26.21 -35.12
CA LEU A 496 -14.32 27.08 -34.09
C LEU A 496 -15.43 27.85 -33.35
N THR A 497 -16.60 28.03 -33.97
CA THR A 497 -17.72 28.75 -33.33
C THR A 497 -18.29 28.04 -32.11
N LYS A 498 -18.01 26.75 -31.98
CA LYS A 498 -18.40 25.91 -30.84
C LYS A 498 -17.40 25.94 -29.69
N LEU A 499 -16.23 26.55 -29.89
CA LEU A 499 -15.24 26.74 -28.82
C LEU A 499 -15.69 27.85 -27.87
N GLU A 500 -15.56 27.59 -26.58
CA GLU A 500 -15.84 28.58 -25.55
C GLU A 500 -14.92 29.80 -25.72
N GLY A 501 -15.47 31.01 -25.59
CA GLY A 501 -14.72 32.26 -25.76
C GLY A 501 -14.48 32.71 -27.21
N PHE A 502 -14.64 31.84 -28.23
CA PHE A 502 -14.38 32.20 -29.63
C PHE A 502 -15.32 33.29 -30.19
N ASN A 503 -16.59 33.29 -29.74
CA ASN A 503 -17.58 34.28 -30.19
C ASN A 503 -17.43 35.66 -29.54
N ASN A 504 -16.52 35.82 -28.57
CA ASN A 504 -16.30 37.10 -27.92
C ASN A 504 -15.66 38.10 -28.90
N ARG A 505 -16.42 39.12 -29.31
CA ARG A 505 -16.01 40.12 -30.32
C ARG A 505 -14.77 40.92 -29.92
N GLU A 506 -14.49 41.04 -28.63
CA GLU A 506 -13.30 41.75 -28.13
C GLU A 506 -12.00 40.92 -28.28
N LEU A 507 -12.14 39.58 -28.39
CA LEU A 507 -11.03 38.61 -28.45
C LEU A 507 -10.82 38.00 -29.84
N ARG A 508 -11.62 38.33 -30.86
CA ARG A 508 -11.52 37.70 -32.20
C ARG A 508 -10.17 37.85 -32.91
N GLU A 509 -9.38 38.83 -32.52
CA GLU A 509 -8.02 39.08 -33.05
C GLU A 509 -6.92 38.70 -32.04
N ALA A 510 -7.30 38.34 -30.81
CA ALA A 510 -6.40 37.83 -29.80
C ALA A 510 -6.36 36.30 -29.88
N PRO A 511 -5.20 35.66 -29.63
CA PRO A 511 -5.16 34.21 -29.54
C PRO A 511 -6.03 33.71 -28.37
N LEU A 512 -6.70 32.59 -28.59
CA LEU A 512 -7.44 31.85 -27.56
C LEU A 512 -6.71 30.53 -27.30
N TYR A 513 -6.78 30.00 -26.08
CA TYR A 513 -6.26 28.66 -25.77
C TYR A 513 -7.42 27.72 -25.49
N VAL A 514 -7.33 26.50 -25.99
CA VAL A 514 -8.26 25.42 -25.68
C VAL A 514 -7.45 24.14 -25.41
N THR A 515 -8.00 23.22 -24.63
CA THR A 515 -7.40 21.88 -24.53
C THR A 515 -7.65 21.11 -25.82
N LEU A 516 -6.78 20.16 -26.12
CA LEU A 516 -6.95 19.30 -27.29
C LEU A 516 -8.27 18.52 -27.19
N THR A 517 -8.68 18.07 -26.00
CA THR A 517 -10.01 17.47 -25.78
C THR A 517 -11.16 18.36 -26.27
N HIS A 518 -11.18 19.63 -25.87
CA HIS A 518 -12.24 20.56 -26.29
C HIS A 518 -12.20 20.81 -27.80
N LEU A 519 -11.01 20.92 -28.37
CA LEU A 519 -10.87 21.06 -29.82
C LEU A 519 -11.42 19.82 -30.54
N MET A 520 -11.09 18.62 -30.10
CA MET A 520 -11.51 17.39 -30.77
C MET A 520 -13.02 17.13 -30.65
N LYS A 521 -13.71 17.72 -29.67
CA LYS A 521 -15.18 17.69 -29.58
C LYS A 521 -15.87 18.50 -30.68
N VAL A 522 -15.20 19.49 -31.27
CA VAL A 522 -15.78 20.38 -32.29
C VAL A 522 -15.37 19.99 -33.72
N VAL A 523 -14.81 18.79 -33.90
CA VAL A 523 -14.54 18.23 -35.22
C VAL A 523 -15.84 18.12 -36.02
N VAL A 524 -15.82 18.63 -37.24
CA VAL A 524 -16.91 18.53 -38.20
C VAL A 524 -16.92 17.10 -38.74
N LYS A 525 -18.01 16.39 -38.50
CA LYS A 525 -18.28 15.12 -39.19
C LYS A 525 -18.77 15.47 -40.59
N GLU A 526 -18.07 15.00 -41.61
CA GLU A 526 -18.53 15.07 -43.00
C GLU A 526 -19.69 14.12 -43.26
#